data_AF-A0A564YA13-F1
#
_entry.id   AF-A0A564YA13-F1
#
_cell.length_a   1.000
_cell.length_b   1.000
_cell.length_c   1.000
_cell.angle_alpha   90.00
_cell.angle_beta   90.00
_cell.angle_gamma   90.00
#
_symmetry.space_group_name_H-M   'P 1'
#
loop_
_entity.id
_entity.type
_entity.pdbx_description
1 polymer ?
#
loop_
_entity_poly.entity_id
_entity_poly.type
_entity_poly.pdbx_seq_one_letter_code
_entity_poly.pdbx_strand_id
1 'polypeptide(L)'
;FNDDDELIFSSCALQYSQAYITLIDEAIRSLEDPQEGFYDSILIAGASHATLPHMKPEFFKVLKRATMTTWEGLLGEEFTGDVANSWQTLLDYVVAVMVEGNRVYVEEERRCNLVTTPEVDEVEDRLSLRTDVQLSD
;
A
#
# COMPACT_ATOMS: atom_id res chain seq x y z
N PHE A 1 14.78 -15.48 23.63
CA PHE A 1 14.02 -15.78 22.40
C PHE A 1 13.50 -17.17 22.58
N ASN A 2 12.18 -17.32 22.65
CA ASN A 2 11.52 -18.58 22.97
C ASN A 2 11.33 -19.37 21.66
N ASP A 3 11.46 -20.71 21.70
CA ASP A 3 11.36 -21.57 20.51
C ASP A 3 10.01 -21.41 19.78
N ASP A 4 8.93 -21.08 20.51
CA ASP A 4 7.61 -20.80 19.95
C ASP A 4 7.59 -19.52 19.09
N ASP A 5 8.38 -18.50 19.46
CA ASP A 5 8.51 -17.26 18.69
C ASP A 5 9.23 -17.53 17.36
N GLU A 6 10.22 -18.42 17.36
CA GLU A 6 10.97 -18.84 16.17
C GLU A 6 10.09 -19.64 15.20
N LEU A 7 9.22 -20.51 15.73
CA LEU A 7 8.29 -21.33 14.94
C LEU A 7 7.15 -20.49 14.33
N ILE A 8 6.63 -19.48 15.05
CA ILE A 8 5.62 -18.54 14.56
C ILE A 8 6.22 -17.59 13.52
N PHE A 9 7.43 -17.07 13.77
CA PHE A 9 8.13 -16.21 12.81
C PHE A 9 8.41 -16.97 11.50
N SER A 10 8.77 -18.25 11.60
CA SER A 10 8.95 -19.15 10.46
C SER A 10 7.66 -19.32 9.65
N SER A 11 6.51 -19.54 10.30
CA SER A 11 5.22 -19.72 9.62
C SER A 11 4.71 -18.44 8.93
N CYS A 12 4.75 -17.31 9.63
CA CYS A 12 4.30 -16.02 9.09
C CYS A 12 5.23 -15.54 7.95
N ALA A 13 6.55 -15.62 8.15
CA ALA A 13 7.51 -15.28 7.10
C ALA A 13 7.36 -16.19 5.87
N LEU A 14 7.08 -17.48 6.07
CA LEU A 14 6.82 -18.41 4.97
C LEU A 14 5.58 -17.98 4.18
N GLN A 15 4.46 -17.67 4.84
CA GLN A 15 3.25 -17.18 4.18
C GLN A 15 3.51 -15.90 3.38
N TYR A 16 4.23 -14.94 3.94
CA TYR A 16 4.58 -13.70 3.23
C TYR A 16 5.50 -13.97 2.03
N SER A 17 6.48 -14.86 2.16
CA SER A 17 7.35 -15.23 1.05
C SER A 17 6.58 -15.92 -0.07
N GLN A 18 5.62 -16.80 0.26
CA GLN A 18 4.76 -17.48 -0.71
C GLN A 18 3.85 -16.48 -1.43
N ALA A 19 3.24 -15.55 -0.69
CA ALA A 19 2.42 -14.50 -1.29
C ALA A 19 3.24 -13.60 -2.23
N TYR A 20 4.46 -13.25 -1.83
CA TYR A 20 5.37 -12.46 -2.67
C TYR A 20 5.76 -13.21 -3.95
N ILE A 21 6.16 -14.48 -3.86
CA ILE A 21 6.51 -15.27 -5.05
C ILE A 21 5.31 -15.46 -5.97
N THR A 22 4.11 -15.67 -5.40
CA THR A 22 2.87 -15.78 -6.17
C THR A 22 2.56 -14.48 -6.93
N LEU A 23 2.70 -13.33 -6.29
CA LEU A 23 2.54 -12.02 -6.91
C LEU A 23 3.50 -11.83 -8.10
N ILE A 24 4.78 -12.24 -7.95
CA ILE A 24 5.77 -12.15 -9.03
C ILE A 24 5.42 -13.09 -10.18
N ASP A 25 4.99 -14.32 -9.89
CA ASP A 25 4.58 -15.31 -10.88
C ASP A 25 3.33 -14.83 -11.67
N GLU A 26 2.35 -14.24 -10.99
CA GLU A 26 1.20 -13.59 -11.63
C GLU A 26 1.62 -12.39 -12.49
N ALA A 27 2.58 -11.59 -12.03
CA ALA A 27 3.11 -10.46 -12.79
C ALA A 27 3.74 -10.92 -14.10
N ILE A 28 4.52 -12.00 -14.07
CA ILE A 28 5.13 -12.59 -15.27
C ILE A 28 4.06 -13.11 -16.22
N ARG A 29 3.08 -13.88 -15.71
CA ARG A 29 1.97 -14.38 -16.55
C ARG A 29 1.19 -13.26 -17.22
N SER A 30 1.00 -12.13 -16.51
CA SER A 30 0.28 -10.97 -17.05
C SER A 30 1.00 -10.28 -18.22
N LEU A 31 2.31 -10.50 -18.40
CA LEU A 31 3.06 -9.99 -19.55
C LEU A 31 2.74 -10.75 -20.85
N GLU A 32 2.44 -12.04 -20.75
CA GLU A 32 2.11 -12.90 -21.90
C GLU A 32 0.63 -12.81 -22.26
N ASP A 33 -0.23 -12.84 -21.25
CA ASP A 33 -1.68 -12.75 -21.38
C ASP A 33 -2.22 -11.82 -20.29
N PRO A 34 -2.54 -10.55 -20.63
CA PRO A 34 -3.02 -9.56 -19.66
C PRO A 34 -4.25 -10.07 -18.91
N GLN A 35 -4.04 -10.55 -17.69
CA GLN A 35 -5.11 -11.10 -16.85
C GLN A 35 -6.01 -9.95 -16.38
N GLU A 36 -7.30 -10.05 -16.66
CA GLU A 36 -8.29 -9.15 -16.09
C GLU A 36 -8.19 -9.18 -14.55
N GLY A 37 -8.05 -8.00 -13.94
CA GLY A 37 -7.98 -7.86 -12.49
C GLY A 37 -6.61 -8.00 -11.85
N PHE A 38 -5.53 -8.34 -12.59
CA PHE A 38 -4.19 -8.37 -11.99
C PHE A 38 -3.78 -7.01 -11.40
N TYR A 39 -4.03 -5.94 -12.15
CA TYR A 39 -3.81 -4.57 -11.66
C TYR A 39 -4.59 -4.30 -10.37
N ASP A 40 -5.87 -4.66 -10.34
CA ASP A 40 -6.75 -4.45 -9.18
C ASP A 40 -6.26 -5.22 -7.95
N SER A 41 -5.79 -6.46 -8.14
CA SER A 41 -5.21 -7.28 -7.08
C SER A 41 -3.98 -6.62 -6.44
N ILE A 42 -3.05 -6.08 -7.24
CA ILE A 42 -1.88 -5.37 -6.70
C ILE A 42 -2.31 -4.07 -6.02
N LEU A 43 -3.27 -3.34 -6.59
CA LEU A 43 -3.79 -2.10 -6.02
C LEU A 43 -4.42 -2.35 -4.64
N ILE A 44 -5.24 -3.40 -4.52
CA ILE A 44 -5.84 -3.84 -3.26
C ILE A 44 -4.77 -4.29 -2.26
N ALA A 45 -3.74 -4.99 -2.71
CA ALA A 45 -2.63 -5.38 -1.83
C ALA A 45 -1.90 -4.14 -1.27
N GLY A 46 -1.66 -3.12 -2.11
CA GLY A 46 -1.09 -1.84 -1.69
C GLY A 46 -1.94 -1.09 -0.66
N ALA A 47 -3.25 -1.00 -0.92
CA ALA A 47 -4.22 -0.43 0.01
C ALA A 47 -4.28 -1.20 1.33
N SER A 48 -4.28 -2.53 1.28
CA SER A 48 -4.30 -3.40 2.45
C SER A 48 -3.08 -3.17 3.34
N HIS A 49 -1.90 -2.97 2.77
CA HIS A 49 -0.69 -2.65 3.54
C HIS A 49 -0.78 -1.27 4.21
N ALA A 50 -1.52 -0.31 3.66
CA ALA A 50 -1.72 1.01 4.28
C ALA A 50 -2.45 0.94 5.62
N THR A 51 -3.26 -0.11 5.84
CA THR A 51 -3.96 -0.35 7.11
C THR A 51 -3.01 -0.77 8.24
N LEU A 52 -1.78 -1.19 7.91
CA LEU A 52 -0.82 -1.69 8.90
C LEU A 52 -0.15 -0.51 9.64
N PRO A 53 -0.08 -0.55 10.98
CA PRO A 53 0.59 0.48 11.76
C PRO A 53 2.04 0.67 11.32
N HIS A 54 2.46 1.92 11.16
CA HIS A 54 3.83 2.32 10.77
C HIS A 54 4.30 1.84 9.39
N MET A 55 3.39 1.32 8.55
CA MET A 55 3.73 0.99 7.18
C MET A 55 4.19 2.24 6.42
N LYS A 56 5.25 2.09 5.63
CA LYS A 56 5.79 3.14 4.77
C LYS A 56 5.88 2.64 3.33
N PRO A 57 5.40 3.41 2.33
CA PRO A 57 5.50 3.02 0.92
C PRO A 57 6.94 2.71 0.47
N GLU A 58 7.94 3.31 1.12
CA GLU A 58 9.36 3.06 0.87
C GLU A 58 9.78 1.60 1.13
N PHE A 59 9.07 0.87 1.97
CA PHE A 59 9.36 -0.54 2.23
C PHE A 59 9.17 -1.42 0.97
N PHE A 60 8.24 -1.06 0.08
CA PHE A 60 8.12 -1.75 -1.22
C PHE A 60 9.38 -1.60 -2.08
N LYS A 61 10.01 -0.42 -2.04
CA LYS A 61 11.28 -0.16 -2.73
C LYS A 61 12.44 -0.93 -2.09
N VAL A 62 12.41 -1.13 -0.78
CA VAL A 62 13.39 -1.98 -0.08
C VAL A 62 13.26 -3.43 -0.55
N LEU A 63 12.04 -3.97 -0.59
CA LEU A 63 11.79 -5.35 -1.04
C LEU A 63 12.27 -5.57 -2.48
N LYS A 64 11.92 -4.65 -3.38
CA LYS A 64 12.43 -4.63 -4.77
C LYS A 64 13.95 -4.70 -4.83
N ARG A 65 14.67 -3.88 -4.06
CA ARG A 65 16.14 -3.89 -4.03
C ARG A 65 16.68 -5.22 -3.52
N ALA A 66 16.08 -5.77 -2.46
CA ALA A 66 16.47 -7.06 -1.92
C ALA A 66 16.36 -8.16 -2.99
N THR A 67 15.23 -8.21 -3.72
CA THR A 67 15.03 -9.18 -4.80
C THR A 67 16.07 -9.06 -5.90
N MET A 68 16.35 -7.84 -6.37
CA MET A 68 17.38 -7.60 -7.40
C MET A 68 18.76 -8.07 -6.94
N THR A 69 19.16 -7.70 -5.71
CA THR A 69 20.43 -8.14 -5.11
C THR A 69 20.50 -9.66 -4.95
N THR A 70 19.39 -10.29 -4.56
CA THR A 70 19.33 -11.75 -4.43
C THR A 70 19.48 -12.45 -5.77
N TRP A 71 18.81 -11.99 -6.83
CA TRP A 71 18.95 -12.58 -8.16
C TRP A 71 20.34 -12.39 -8.75
N GLU A 72 20.93 -11.20 -8.61
CA GLU A 72 22.31 -10.93 -9.02
C GLU A 72 23.28 -11.90 -8.32
N GLY A 73 23.13 -12.09 -7.01
CA GLY A 73 23.98 -13.00 -6.24
C GLY A 73 23.80 -14.49 -6.58
N LEU A 74 22.60 -14.90 -7.00
CA LEU A 74 22.29 -16.31 -7.32
C LEU A 74 22.61 -16.69 -8.77
N LEU A 75 22.37 -15.77 -9.72
CA LEU A 75 22.52 -16.02 -11.15
C LEU A 75 23.91 -15.59 -11.67
N GLY A 76 24.62 -14.71 -10.96
CA GLY A 76 25.98 -14.30 -11.30
C GLY A 76 26.07 -13.74 -12.72
N GLU A 77 26.92 -14.33 -13.55
CA GLU A 77 27.16 -13.88 -14.93
C GLU A 77 25.91 -13.99 -15.83
N GLU A 78 24.97 -14.89 -15.50
CA GLU A 78 23.71 -15.03 -16.23
C GLU A 78 22.72 -13.88 -15.93
N PHE A 79 22.94 -13.13 -14.85
CA PHE A 79 22.22 -11.89 -14.55
C PHE A 79 22.77 -10.72 -15.38
N THR A 80 22.72 -10.88 -16.70
CA THR A 80 23.20 -9.89 -17.66
C THR A 80 22.46 -8.56 -17.50
N GLY A 81 23.01 -7.49 -18.07
CA GLY A 81 22.39 -6.16 -18.02
C GLY A 81 20.95 -6.14 -18.56
N ASP A 82 20.67 -6.90 -19.62
CA ASP A 82 19.32 -6.97 -20.21
C ASP A 82 18.33 -7.72 -19.31
N VAL A 83 18.79 -8.81 -18.68
CA VAL A 83 18.00 -9.57 -17.69
C VAL A 83 17.70 -8.68 -16.47
N ALA A 84 18.72 -7.99 -15.96
CA ALA A 84 18.57 -7.06 -14.85
C ALA A 84 17.58 -5.94 -15.18
N ASN A 85 17.70 -5.30 -16.35
CA ASN A 85 16.79 -4.22 -16.78
C ASN A 85 15.34 -4.70 -16.95
N SER A 86 15.15 -5.94 -17.43
CA SER A 86 13.82 -6.52 -17.61
C SER A 86 13.13 -6.76 -16.26
N TRP A 87 13.84 -7.38 -15.31
CA TRP A 87 13.36 -7.55 -13.94
C TRP A 87 13.14 -6.23 -13.23
N GLN A 88 14.05 -5.26 -13.47
CA GLN A 88 13.95 -3.92 -12.93
C GLN A 88 12.62 -3.26 -13.32
N THR A 89 12.27 -3.36 -14.60
CA THR A 89 11.03 -2.81 -15.17
C THR A 89 9.79 -3.48 -14.58
N LEU A 90 9.77 -4.82 -14.51
CA LEU A 90 8.64 -5.55 -13.94
C LEU A 90 8.41 -5.20 -12.46
N LEU A 91 9.48 -5.18 -11.66
CA LEU A 91 9.38 -4.84 -10.25
C LEU A 91 9.04 -3.36 -10.01
N ASP A 92 9.50 -2.47 -10.89
CA ASP A 92 9.10 -1.05 -10.85
C ASP A 92 7.60 -0.88 -11.07
N TYR A 93 7.03 -1.60 -12.02
CA TYR A 93 5.59 -1.61 -12.25
C TYR A 93 4.83 -2.08 -11.00
N VAL A 94 5.20 -3.23 -10.44
CA VAL A 94 4.56 -3.78 -9.22
C VAL A 94 4.65 -2.77 -8.06
N VAL A 95 5.83 -2.21 -7.81
CA VAL A 95 6.02 -1.21 -6.74
C VAL A 95 5.19 0.04 -6.99
N ALA A 96 5.10 0.52 -8.22
CA ALA A 96 4.30 1.70 -8.54
C ALA A 96 2.81 1.48 -8.22
N VAL A 97 2.25 0.32 -8.59
CA VAL A 97 0.85 -0.01 -8.29
C VAL A 97 0.61 -0.21 -6.80
N MET A 98 1.53 -0.86 -6.08
CA MET A 98 1.46 -1.01 -4.61
C MET A 98 1.48 0.36 -3.90
N VAL A 99 2.36 1.26 -4.32
CA VAL A 99 2.43 2.64 -3.78
C VAL A 99 1.15 3.41 -4.09
N GLU A 100 0.59 3.24 -5.28
CA GLU A 100 -0.66 3.89 -5.67
C GLU A 100 -1.84 3.38 -4.82
N GLY A 101 -1.96 2.06 -4.62
CA GLY A 101 -2.98 1.50 -3.74
C GLY A 101 -2.88 2.02 -2.31
N ASN A 102 -1.66 2.13 -1.79
CA ASN A 102 -1.41 2.72 -0.48
C ASN A 102 -1.88 4.18 -0.41
N ARG A 103 -1.53 4.99 -1.42
CA ARG A 103 -1.94 6.39 -1.54
C ARG A 103 -3.45 6.56 -1.62
N VAL A 104 -4.13 5.72 -2.40
CA VAL A 104 -5.60 5.71 -2.55
C VAL A 104 -6.26 5.46 -1.20
N TYR A 105 -5.82 4.45 -0.44
CA TYR A 105 -6.37 4.17 0.89
C TYR A 105 -6.24 5.38 1.82
N VAL A 106 -5.04 5.98 1.89
CA VAL A 106 -4.77 7.12 2.79
C VAL A 106 -5.65 8.32 2.45
N GLU A 107 -5.85 8.62 1.16
CA GLU A 107 -6.73 9.74 0.77
C GLU A 107 -8.20 9.44 1.05
N GLU A 108 -8.67 8.21 0.80
CA GLU A 108 -10.05 7.83 1.11
C GLU A 108 -10.34 7.83 2.62
N GLU A 109 -9.40 7.37 3.44
CA GLU A 109 -9.49 7.46 4.91
C GLU A 109 -9.57 8.93 5.37
N ARG A 110 -8.72 9.80 4.80
CA ARG A 110 -8.77 11.25 5.05
C ARG A 110 -10.12 11.85 4.68
N ARG A 111 -10.68 11.48 3.52
CA ARG A 111 -11.99 11.96 3.04
C ARG A 111 -13.12 11.50 3.95
N CYS A 112 -13.15 10.23 4.36
CA CYS A 112 -14.14 9.71 5.29
C CYS A 112 -14.10 10.44 6.64
N ASN A 113 -12.91 10.71 7.17
CA ASN A 113 -12.74 11.43 8.43
C ASN A 113 -13.26 12.88 8.36
N LEU A 114 -13.10 13.55 7.21
CA LEU A 114 -13.67 14.89 6.97
C LEU A 114 -15.20 14.88 6.89
N VAL A 115 -15.80 13.85 6.29
CA VAL A 115 -17.27 13.71 6.22
C VAL A 115 -17.87 13.46 7.61
N THR A 116 -17.13 12.79 8.51
CA THR A 116 -17.58 12.52 9.89
C THR A 116 -17.37 13.66 10.87
N THR A 117 -16.65 14.72 10.49
CA THR A 117 -16.59 15.94 11.31
C THR A 117 -17.73 16.86 10.85
N PRO A 118 -18.85 16.95 11.59
CA PRO A 118 -19.85 17.95 11.26
C PRO A 118 -19.18 19.31 11.37
N GLU A 119 -19.30 20.13 10.32
CA GLU A 119 -19.20 21.58 10.48
C GLU A 119 -20.13 21.92 11.64
N VAL A 120 -19.55 22.25 12.79
CA VAL A 120 -20.30 22.88 13.86
C VAL A 120 -20.74 24.20 13.26
N ASP A 121 -22.02 24.21 12.92
CA ASP A 121 -22.77 25.28 12.31
C ASP A 121 -22.55 26.56 13.13
N GLU A 122 -21.57 27.39 12.77
CA GLU A 122 -21.37 28.75 13.31
C GLU A 122 -22.57 29.67 13.03
N VAL A 123 -23.65 29.14 12.43
CA VAL A 123 -24.89 29.86 12.16
C VAL A 123 -25.82 29.89 13.37
N GLU A 124 -25.74 28.95 14.33
CA GLU A 124 -26.63 28.97 15.51
C GLU A 124 -26.24 30.02 16.57
N ASP A 125 -24.96 30.45 16.64
CA ASP A 125 -24.54 31.45 17.63
C ASP A 125 -24.88 32.89 17.19
N ARG A 126 -25.16 33.12 15.90
CA ARG A 126 -25.53 34.46 15.38
C ARG A 126 -27.03 34.77 15.45
N LEU A 127 -27.87 33.75 15.66
CA LEU A 127 -29.33 33.92 15.81
C LEU A 127 -29.75 34.20 17.25
N SER A 128 -28.98 33.70 18.24
CA SER A 128 -29.25 33.91 19.66
C SER A 128 -28.98 35.36 20.13
N LEU A 129 -28.11 36.09 19.43
CA LEU A 129 -27.73 37.47 19.77
C LEU A 129 -28.66 38.56 19.20
N ARG A 130 -29.67 38.21 18.39
CA ARG A 130 -30.60 39.17 17.78
C ARG A 130 -31.94 39.31 18.51
N THR A 131 -32.24 38.48 19.50
CA THR A 131 -33.55 38.46 20.19
C THR A 131 -33.63 39.34 21.44
N ASP A 132 -32.53 39.92 21.92
CA ASP A 132 -32.50 40.64 23.20
C ASP A 132 -32.58 42.18 23.09
N VAL A 133 -32.96 42.74 21.94
CA VAL A 133 -33.21 44.19 21.82
C VAL A 133 -34.60 44.45 21.26
N GLN A 134 -35.61 44.32 22.12
CA GLN A 134 -36.75 45.23 22.23
C GLN A 134 -37.74 44.68 23.25
N LEU A 135 -37.83 45.33 24.41
CA LEU A 135 -39.07 45.68 25.12
C LEU A 135 -38.70 46.28 26.48
N SER A 136 -38.62 47.61 26.51
CA SER A 136 -38.85 48.39 27.72
C SER A 136 -39.68 49.60 27.31
N ASP A 137 -40.92 49.61 27.79
CA ASP A 137 -41.87 50.73 27.75
C ASP A 137 -41.36 51.95 28.54
#